data_AF-A0A925Q2G3-F1
#
_entry.id   AF-A0A925Q2G3-F1
#
_cell.length_a   1.000
_cell.length_b   1.000
_cell.length_c   1.000
_cell.angle_alpha   90.00
_cell.angle_beta   90.00
_cell.angle_gamma   90.00
#
_symmetry.space_group_name_H-M   'P 1'
#
loop_
_entity.id
_entity.type
_entity.pdbx_description
1 polymer ?
#
loop_
_entity_poly.entity_id
_entity_poly.type
_entity_poly.pdbx_seq_one_letter_code
_entity_poly.pdbx_strand_id
1 'polypeptide(L)'
;ARVAAVRSGQIEIEYFRLHQGAREPESSLKFSRHFINLFEVPTLFYVACLGAMVAGVVTPVMVGLAWAYVIVRVAHAYIHLGANRLRIRRNAFAIGWLVLLGMWGYLTVSVALRGTP
;
A
#
# COMPACT_ATOMS: atom_id res chain seq x y z
N ALA A 1 6.71 20.25 14.93
CA ALA A 1 6.54 18.90 15.53
C ALA A 1 7.83 18.34 16.16
N ARG A 2 8.99 18.32 15.46
CA ARG A 2 10.28 17.84 16.01
C ARG A 2 10.83 18.62 17.21
N VAL A 3 10.56 19.92 17.30
CA VAL A 3 11.13 20.79 18.36
C VAL A 3 10.38 20.67 19.70
N ALA A 4 9.12 20.22 19.68
CA ALA A 4 8.30 20.11 20.89
C ALA A 4 8.62 18.87 21.73
N ALA A 5 9.12 17.79 21.11
CA ALA A 5 9.43 16.52 21.79
C ALA A 5 10.80 16.51 22.49
N VAL A 6 11.71 17.42 22.14
CA VAL A 6 13.05 17.52 22.76
C VAL A 6 13.00 18.22 24.12
N ARG A 7 11.96 19.04 24.36
CA ARG A 7 11.88 19.90 25.54
C ARG A 7 11.32 19.20 26.79
N SER A 8 10.81 17.98 26.67
CA SER A 8 10.17 17.23 27.77
C SER A 8 11.09 16.28 28.53
N GLY A 9 12.41 16.27 28.23
CA GLY A 9 13.40 15.56 29.06
C GLY A 9 13.22 14.03 29.16
N GLN A 10 12.42 13.41 28.28
CA GLN A 10 12.06 11.98 28.39
C GLN A 10 12.52 11.12 27.20
N ILE A 11 13.47 11.56 26.39
CA ILE A 11 13.98 10.71 25.31
C ILE A 11 15.50 10.85 25.22
N GLU A 12 16.17 9.77 25.59
CA GLU A 12 17.62 9.57 25.47
C GLU A 12 18.10 9.93 24.05
N ILE A 13 18.93 10.96 23.98
CA ILE A 13 19.74 11.34 22.81
C ILE A 13 20.67 10.17 22.38
N GLU A 14 20.91 9.23 23.28
CA GLU A 14 21.74 8.03 23.07
C GLU A 14 21.07 6.98 22.16
N TYR A 15 19.73 6.93 22.13
CA TYR A 15 18.96 5.98 21.31
C TYR A 15 19.19 6.13 19.80
N PHE A 16 19.43 7.35 19.32
CA PHE A 16 19.69 7.61 17.89
C PHE A 16 21.13 7.32 17.45
N ARG A 17 22.07 7.16 18.38
CA ARG A 17 23.51 7.00 18.05
C ARG A 17 23.92 5.54 17.81
N LEU A 18 23.29 4.57 18.46
CA LEU A 18 23.83 3.21 18.50
C LEU A 18 23.24 2.20 17.51
N HIS A 19 22.03 2.39 16.95
CA HIS A 19 21.39 1.43 16.01
C HIS A 19 21.56 -0.07 16.38
N GLN A 20 21.74 -0.38 17.66
CA GLN A 20 22.07 -1.72 18.14
C GLN A 20 21.17 -2.08 19.31
N GLY A 21 20.31 -3.07 19.06
CA GLY A 21 19.94 -4.07 20.06
C GLY A 21 18.81 -3.79 21.04
N ALA A 22 18.34 -2.55 21.23
CA ALA A 22 17.22 -2.27 22.15
C ALA A 22 15.89 -2.13 21.40
N ARG A 23 14.86 -2.87 21.84
CA ARG A 23 13.48 -2.85 21.30
C ARG A 23 13.08 -1.44 20.88
N GLU A 24 12.85 -1.25 19.59
CA GLU A 24 12.34 0.03 19.09
C GLU A 24 11.08 0.46 19.88
N PRO A 25 10.95 1.74 20.26
CA PRO A 25 9.75 2.27 20.89
C PRO A 25 8.53 1.85 20.06
N GLU A 26 7.51 1.27 20.70
CA GLU A 26 6.34 0.74 19.97
C GLU A 26 5.69 1.78 19.04
N SER A 27 5.84 3.08 19.35
CA SER A 27 5.38 4.19 18.53
C SER A 27 6.11 4.28 17.18
N SER A 28 7.44 4.04 17.15
CA SER A 28 8.25 3.98 15.92
C SER A 28 7.85 2.80 15.06
N LEU A 29 7.73 1.61 15.66
CA LEU A 29 7.34 0.38 14.96
C LEU A 29 5.94 0.46 14.35
N LYS A 30 4.97 1.05 15.08
CA LYS A 30 3.60 1.24 14.58
C LYS A 30 3.56 2.19 13.39
N PHE A 31 4.35 3.28 13.43
CA PHE A 31 4.45 4.21 12.31
C PHE A 31 5.11 3.58 11.09
N SER A 32 6.25 2.90 11.28
CA SER A 32 7.00 2.23 10.22
C SER A 32 6.16 1.16 9.52
N ARG A 33 5.49 0.27 10.27
CA ARG A 33 4.59 -0.76 9.72
C ARG A 33 3.39 -0.17 8.98
N HIS A 34 2.81 0.92 9.49
CA HIS A 34 1.71 1.60 8.80
C HIS A 34 2.18 2.23 7.49
N PHE A 35 3.39 2.81 7.47
CA PHE A 35 3.99 3.39 6.27
C PHE A 35 4.26 2.31 5.23
N ILE A 36 4.90 1.20 5.61
CA ILE A 36 5.16 0.05 4.72
C ILE A 36 3.85 -0.47 4.11
N ASN A 37 2.82 -0.72 4.92
CA ASN A 37 1.51 -1.17 4.45
C ASN A 37 0.82 -0.16 3.50
N LEU A 38 1.13 1.14 3.63
CA LEU A 38 0.62 2.19 2.74
C LEU A 38 1.24 2.11 1.34
N PHE A 39 2.51 1.67 1.24
CA PHE A 39 3.26 1.54 -0.01
C PHE A 39 3.22 0.14 -0.62
N GLU A 40 2.93 -0.92 0.14
CA GLU A 40 2.83 -2.29 -0.39
C GLU A 40 1.74 -2.41 -1.47
N VAL A 41 0.53 -1.91 -1.18
CA VAL A 41 -0.61 -2.07 -2.09
C VAL A 41 -0.45 -1.26 -3.39
N PRO A 42 0.03 0.01 -3.39
CA PRO A 42 0.34 0.74 -4.61
C PRO A 42 1.48 0.13 -5.42
N THR A 43 2.55 -0.34 -4.76
CA THR A 43 3.69 -0.94 -5.45
C THR A 43 3.27 -2.17 -6.24
N LEU A 44 2.46 -3.05 -5.65
CA LEU A 44 1.94 -4.24 -6.33
C LEU A 44 1.05 -3.91 -7.54
N PHE A 45 0.30 -2.81 -7.50
CA PHE A 45 -0.48 -2.34 -8.64
C PHE A 45 0.43 -1.91 -9.80
N TYR A 46 1.49 -1.13 -9.52
CA TYR A 46 2.44 -0.73 -10.56
C TYR A 46 3.15 -1.93 -11.18
N VAL A 47 3.55 -2.91 -10.35
CA VAL A 47 4.16 -4.15 -10.83
C VAL A 47 3.19 -4.94 -11.72
N ALA A 48 1.91 -5.04 -11.36
CA ALA A 48 0.91 -5.72 -12.19
C ALA A 48 0.73 -5.02 -13.56
N CYS A 49 0.67 -3.68 -13.58
CA CYS A 49 0.56 -2.89 -14.81
C CYS A 49 1.79 -3.09 -15.72
N LEU A 50 3.00 -2.99 -15.15
CA LEU A 50 4.24 -3.21 -15.89
C LEU A 50 4.34 -4.65 -16.39
N GLY A 51 3.99 -5.63 -15.55
CA GLY A 51 3.93 -7.04 -15.95
C GLY A 51 2.97 -7.29 -17.10
N ALA A 52 1.80 -6.64 -17.09
CA ALA A 52 0.83 -6.70 -18.19
C ALA A 52 1.39 -6.09 -19.49
N MET A 53 2.12 -4.98 -19.41
CA MET A 53 2.77 -4.36 -20.57
C MET A 53 3.84 -5.26 -21.17
N VAL A 54 4.72 -5.81 -20.34
CA VAL A 54 5.81 -6.71 -20.77
C VAL A 54 5.26 -8.01 -21.34
N ALA A 55 4.20 -8.58 -20.74
CA ALA A 55 3.55 -9.78 -21.23
C ALA A 55 2.62 -9.54 -22.45
N GLY A 56 2.47 -8.29 -22.89
CA GLY A 56 1.57 -7.91 -23.98
C GLY A 56 0.08 -8.17 -23.67
N VAL A 57 -0.31 -8.20 -22.39
CA VAL A 57 -1.68 -8.46 -21.90
C VAL A 57 -2.36 -7.13 -21.54
N VAL A 58 -2.24 -6.12 -22.41
CA VAL A 58 -2.92 -4.83 -22.23
C VAL A 58 -4.30 -4.91 -22.90
N THR A 59 -5.24 -5.56 -22.23
CA THR A 59 -6.62 -5.73 -22.72
C THR A 59 -7.54 -4.66 -22.13
N PRO A 60 -8.72 -4.40 -22.75
CA PRO A 60 -9.73 -3.51 -22.18
C PRO A 60 -10.14 -3.90 -20.75
N VAL A 61 -10.14 -5.21 -20.44
CA VAL A 61 -10.42 -5.73 -19.09
C VAL A 61 -9.34 -5.30 -18.10
N MET A 62 -8.06 -5.46 -18.46
CA MET A 62 -6.94 -5.02 -17.60
C MET A 62 -6.99 -3.50 -17.35
N VAL A 63 -7.29 -2.72 -18.39
CA VAL A 63 -7.44 -1.26 -18.28
C VAL A 63 -8.63 -0.88 -17.40
N GLY A 64 -9.76 -1.57 -17.54
CA GLY A 64 -10.94 -1.35 -16.68
C GLY A 64 -10.66 -1.64 -15.21
N LEU A 65 -9.99 -2.76 -14.92
CA LEU A 65 -9.56 -3.11 -13.55
C LEU A 65 -8.57 -2.07 -13.00
N ALA A 66 -7.64 -1.58 -13.83
CA ALA A 66 -6.69 -0.57 -13.42
C ALA A 66 -7.36 0.76 -13.04
N TRP A 67 -8.34 1.21 -13.83
CA TRP A 67 -9.13 2.40 -13.49
C TRP A 67 -10.00 2.20 -12.25
N ALA A 68 -10.59 1.01 -12.07
CA ALA A 68 -11.32 0.68 -10.85
C ALA A 68 -10.43 0.80 -9.61
N TYR A 69 -9.17 0.32 -9.68
CA TYR A 69 -8.19 0.48 -8.61
C TYR A 69 -7.93 1.97 -8.29
N VAL A 70 -7.71 2.79 -9.32
CA VAL A 70 -7.49 4.24 -9.15
C VAL A 70 -8.68 4.91 -8.47
N ILE A 71 -9.91 4.62 -8.91
CA ILE A 71 -11.13 5.19 -8.30
C ILE A 71 -11.24 4.82 -6.83
N VAL A 72 -11.00 3.55 -6.49
CA VAL A 72 -11.00 3.08 -5.10
C VAL A 72 -9.94 3.81 -4.27
N ARG A 73 -8.76 4.07 -4.83
CA ARG A 73 -7.69 4.82 -4.15
C ARG A 73 -8.05 6.28 -3.93
N VAL A 74 -8.68 6.94 -4.90
CA VAL A 74 -9.17 8.32 -4.77
C VAL A 74 -10.27 8.39 -3.71
N ALA A 75 -11.24 7.47 -3.74
CA ALA A 75 -12.29 7.38 -2.73
C ALA A 75 -11.71 7.12 -1.33
N HIS A 76 -10.73 6.23 -1.20
CA HIS A 76 -10.02 5.98 0.05
C HIS A 76 -9.33 7.24 0.57
N ALA A 77 -8.63 7.99 -0.29
CA ALA A 77 -7.97 9.24 0.09
C ALA A 77 -8.98 10.30 0.55
N TYR A 78 -10.08 10.46 -0.17
CA TYR A 78 -11.15 11.41 0.17
C TYR A 78 -11.80 11.07 1.52
N ILE A 79 -12.11 9.79 1.76
CA ILE A 79 -12.65 9.32 3.05
C ILE A 79 -11.65 9.55 4.19
N HIS A 80 -10.37 9.30 3.94
CA HIS A 80 -9.31 9.49 4.93
C HIS A 80 -9.13 10.97 5.32
N LEU A 81 -9.28 11.88 4.35
CA LEU A 81 -9.21 13.33 4.57
C LEU A 81 -10.47 13.89 5.24
N GLY A 82 -11.64 13.29 4.99
CA GLY A 82 -12.93 13.87 5.39
C GLY A 82 -13.67 13.20 6.57
N ALA A 83 -13.43 11.92 6.89
CA ALA A 83 -14.31 11.17 7.80
C ALA A 83 -13.56 10.49 8.96
N ASN A 84 -13.82 10.98 10.19
CA ASN A 84 -13.37 10.36 11.44
C ASN A 84 -14.20 9.10 11.79
N ARG A 85 -14.26 8.10 10.90
CA ARG A 85 -14.92 6.80 11.17
C ARG A 85 -13.99 5.63 10.82
N LEU A 86 -13.38 5.04 11.85
CA LEU A 86 -12.46 3.90 11.76
C LEU A 86 -12.97 2.72 10.91
N ARG A 87 -14.29 2.46 10.90
CA ARG A 87 -14.88 1.31 10.18
C ARG A 87 -14.81 1.45 8.65
N ILE A 88 -14.92 2.67 8.12
CA ILE A 88 -14.91 2.92 6.68
C ILE A 88 -13.49 2.76 6.11
N ARG A 89 -12.47 3.13 6.89
CA ARG A 89 -11.04 2.97 6.55
C ARG A 89 -10.67 1.52 6.25
N ARG A 90 -11.17 0.57 7.04
CA ARG A 90 -10.90 -0.87 6.85
C ARG A 90 -11.49 -1.39 5.55
N ASN A 91 -12.69 -0.96 5.19
CA ASN A 91 -13.38 -1.45 4.00
C ASN A 91 -12.72 -0.94 2.72
N ALA A 92 -12.31 0.33 2.68
CA ALA A 92 -11.64 0.90 1.51
C ALA A 92 -10.26 0.25 1.26
N PHE A 93 -9.54 -0.15 2.32
CA PHE A 93 -8.31 -0.94 2.19
C PHE A 93 -8.59 -2.35 1.63
N ALA A 94 -9.63 -3.03 2.12
CA ALA A 94 -10.02 -4.36 1.64
C ALA A 94 -10.47 -4.35 0.17
N ILE A 95 -11.21 -3.32 -0.26
CA ILE A 95 -11.62 -3.17 -1.66
C ILE A 95 -10.40 -3.00 -2.58
N GLY A 96 -9.40 -2.21 -2.17
CA GLY A 96 -8.15 -2.06 -2.93
C GLY A 96 -7.41 -3.39 -3.11
N TRP A 97 -7.37 -4.23 -2.08
CA TRP A 97 -6.82 -5.59 -2.15
C TRP A 97 -7.59 -6.50 -3.10
N LEU A 98 -8.93 -6.46 -3.08
CA LEU A 98 -9.76 -7.28 -3.98
C LEU A 98 -9.52 -6.93 -5.45
N VAL A 99 -9.45 -5.64 -5.79
CA VAL A 99 -9.16 -5.22 -7.17
C VAL A 99 -7.76 -5.63 -7.59
N LEU A 100 -6.78 -5.50 -6.70
CA LEU A 100 -5.40 -5.92 -6.94
C LEU A 100 -5.31 -7.43 -7.19
N LEU A 101 -5.96 -8.25 -6.36
CA LEU A 101 -6.04 -9.70 -6.56
C LEU A 101 -6.71 -10.05 -7.89
N GLY A 102 -7.76 -9.32 -8.29
CA GLY A 102 -8.39 -9.45 -9.60
C GLY A 102 -7.45 -9.16 -10.76
N MET A 103 -6.65 -8.08 -10.68
CA MET A 103 -5.65 -7.76 -11.71
C MET A 103 -4.56 -8.83 -11.82
N TRP A 104 -4.04 -9.29 -10.69
CA TRP A 104 -3.02 -10.35 -10.67
C TRP A 104 -3.58 -11.68 -11.20
N GLY A 105 -4.79 -12.06 -10.79
CA GLY A 105 -5.45 -13.27 -11.31
C GLY A 105 -5.71 -13.20 -12.80
N TYR A 106 -6.18 -12.05 -13.31
CA TYR A 106 -6.35 -11.87 -14.76
C TYR A 106 -5.02 -11.95 -15.51
N LEU A 107 -3.96 -11.33 -14.98
CA LEU A 107 -2.63 -11.37 -15.58
C LEU A 107 -2.08 -12.80 -15.63
N THR A 108 -2.10 -13.54 -14.51
CA THR A 108 -1.54 -14.90 -14.45
C THR A 108 -2.29 -15.86 -15.34
N VAL A 109 -3.63 -15.81 -15.34
CA VAL A 109 -4.47 -16.64 -16.23
C VAL A 109 -4.20 -16.30 -17.69
N SER A 110 -4.15 -15.02 -18.05
CA SER A 110 -3.91 -14.60 -19.43
C SER A 110 -2.52 -14.99 -19.94
N VAL A 111 -1.51 -14.93 -19.07
CA VAL A 111 -0.15 -15.39 -19.40
C VAL A 111 -0.12 -16.92 -19.51
N ALA A 112 -0.74 -17.64 -18.58
CA ALA A 112 -0.78 -19.11 -18.61
C ALA A 112 -1.48 -19.65 -19.86
N LEU A 113 -2.62 -19.06 -20.25
CA LEU A 113 -3.36 -19.44 -21.46
C LEU A 113 -2.64 -19.08 -22.77
N ARG A 114 -1.74 -18.11 -22.75
CA ARG A 114 -0.88 -17.78 -23.90
C ARG A 114 0.38 -18.65 -23.96
N GLY A 115 0.83 -19.17 -22.83
CA GLY A 115 2.01 -20.02 -22.72
C GLY A 115 1.76 -21.50 -23.00
N THR A 116 0.51 -21.91 -23.25
CA THR A 116 0.21 -23.26 -23.76
C THR A 116 0.54 -23.32 -25.26
N PRO A 117 1.49 -24.17 -25.68
CA PRO A 117 1.92 -24.30 -27.07
C PRO A 117 0.85 -24.88 -28.00
#